data_AF-A0A0P9TBN4-F1
#
_entry.id   AF-A0A0P9TBN4-F1
#
_cell.length_a   1.000
_cell.length_b   1.000
_cell.length_c   1.000
_cell.angle_alpha   90.00
_cell.angle_beta   90.00
_cell.angle_gamma   90.00
#
_symmetry.space_group_name_H-M   'P 1'
#
loop_
_entity.id
_entity.type
_entity.pdbx_description
1 polymer ?
#
loop_
_entity_poly.entity_id
_entity_poly.type
_entity_poly.pdbx_seq_one_letter_code
_entity_poly.pdbx_strand_id
1 'polypeptide(L)'
;STVIAAAGDKLTGEQTVQVGPGETSVFTTWQELETQSGVRAKLDSLGAGPMGASGTEAWINRHYMQRFGGAVMLSFIQDALQAASNTTQKSSGSGGYTVNNS
;
A
#
# COMPACT_ATOMS: atom_id res chain seq x y z
N SER A 1 6.64 -43.83 17.81
CA SER A 1 6.31 -42.46 17.36
C SER A 1 4.93 -42.51 16.73
N THR A 2 4.06 -41.53 17.01
CA THR A 2 2.75 -41.42 16.36
C THR A 2 2.69 -40.11 15.57
N VAL A 3 2.11 -40.14 14.39
CA VAL A 3 1.90 -38.94 13.55
C VAL A 3 0.49 -38.43 13.83
N ILE A 4 0.40 -37.17 14.22
CA ILE A 4 -0.86 -36.52 14.63
C ILE A 4 -1.38 -35.50 13.61
N ALA A 5 -0.53 -35.10 12.67
CA ALA A 5 -0.86 -34.27 11.52
C ALA A 5 -0.07 -34.80 10.32
N ALA A 6 -0.77 -35.13 9.24
CA ALA A 6 -0.22 -35.72 8.03
C ALA A 6 -0.09 -34.68 6.92
N ALA A 7 0.79 -34.97 5.95
CA ALA A 7 0.88 -34.18 4.73
C ALA A 7 -0.46 -34.26 3.97
N GLY A 8 -1.02 -33.09 3.63
CA GLY A 8 -2.32 -33.00 2.96
C GLY A 8 -3.51 -32.82 3.90
N ASP A 9 -3.29 -32.69 5.21
CA ASP A 9 -4.32 -32.18 6.12
C ASP A 9 -4.59 -30.70 5.84
N LYS A 10 -5.84 -30.29 6.01
CA LYS A 10 -6.30 -28.94 5.68
C LYS A 10 -6.18 -28.04 6.89
N LEU A 11 -5.53 -26.88 6.71
CA LEU A 11 -5.40 -25.87 7.74
C LEU A 11 -6.27 -24.66 7.39
N THR A 12 -7.10 -24.22 8.34
CA THR A 12 -8.00 -23.08 8.17
C THR A 12 -7.67 -21.97 9.15
N GLY A 13 -7.79 -20.74 8.68
CA GLY A 13 -7.40 -19.55 9.42
C GLY A 13 -7.93 -18.27 8.80
N GLU A 14 -7.75 -17.18 9.52
CA GLU A 14 -8.10 -15.83 9.12
C GLU A 14 -6.84 -15.01 8.83
N GLN A 15 -6.86 -14.23 7.75
CA GLN A 15 -5.78 -13.34 7.38
C GLN A 15 -6.23 -11.89 7.53
N THR A 16 -5.58 -11.14 8.43
CA THR A 16 -5.92 -9.73 8.64
C THR A 16 -5.13 -8.87 7.66
N VAL A 17 -5.81 -8.32 6.66
CA VAL A 17 -5.21 -7.47 5.61
C VAL A 17 -5.11 -5.98 5.97
N GLN A 18 -5.26 -5.61 7.25
CA GLN A 18 -4.96 -4.24 7.70
C GLN A 18 -3.45 -4.04 7.75
N VAL A 19 -2.86 -3.72 6.59
CA VAL A 19 -1.45 -3.40 6.45
C VAL A 19 -1.26 -1.89 6.62
N GLY A 20 -0.47 -1.50 7.63
CA GLY A 20 -0.14 -0.11 7.91
C GLY A 20 0.81 0.52 6.86
N PRO A 21 0.97 1.87 6.85
CA PRO A 21 2.03 2.50 6.08
C PRO A 21 3.40 1.93 6.44
N GLY A 22 4.20 1.55 5.44
CA GLY A 22 5.55 0.99 5.65
C GLY A 22 5.59 -0.51 5.95
N GLU A 23 4.47 -1.14 6.30
CA GLU A 23 4.43 -2.59 6.54
C GLU A 23 4.53 -3.37 5.22
N THR A 24 5.21 -4.53 5.27
CA THR A 24 5.49 -5.42 4.13
C THR A 24 5.04 -6.87 4.35
N SER A 25 4.46 -7.15 5.52
CA SER A 25 4.02 -8.47 5.96
C SER A 25 2.53 -8.48 6.27
N VAL A 26 1.92 -9.65 6.21
CA VAL A 26 0.54 -9.87 6.64
C VAL A 26 0.53 -10.96 7.71
N PHE A 27 -0.29 -10.76 8.74
CA PHE A 27 -0.49 -11.73 9.81
C PHE A 27 -1.67 -12.64 9.47
N THR A 28 -1.41 -13.94 9.53
CA THR A 28 -2.42 -15.00 9.43
C THR A 28 -2.54 -15.65 10.79
N THR A 29 -3.76 -15.93 11.24
CA THR A 29 -4.01 -16.72 12.46
C THR A 29 -4.66 -18.02 12.03
N TRP A 30 -4.10 -19.16 12.44
CA TRP A 30 -4.63 -20.49 12.18
C TRP A 30 -5.55 -20.94 13.32
N GLN A 31 -6.79 -21.28 13.00
CA GLN A 31 -7.80 -21.68 14.01
C GLN A 31 -7.94 -23.19 14.09
N GLU A 32 -8.08 -23.89 12.96
CA GLU A 32 -8.47 -25.30 12.95
C GLU A 32 -7.68 -26.10 11.92
N LEU A 33 -7.17 -27.26 12.37
CA LEU A 33 -6.62 -28.33 11.53
C LEU A 33 -7.70 -29.38 11.31
N GLU A 34 -7.94 -29.72 10.06
CA GLU A 34 -8.83 -30.80 9.63
C GLU A 34 -7.99 -31.91 9.00
N THR A 35 -7.99 -33.07 9.68
CA THR A 35 -7.28 -34.26 9.23
C THR A 35 -8.08 -34.95 8.12
N GLN A 36 -7.43 -35.64 7.19
CA GLN A 36 -8.16 -36.42 6.14
C GLN A 36 -9.12 -37.47 6.71
N SER A 37 -8.88 -37.93 7.94
CA SER A 37 -9.77 -38.83 8.68
C SER A 37 -11.01 -38.15 9.28
N GLY A 38 -11.19 -36.83 9.09
CA GLY A 38 -12.31 -36.04 9.60
C GLY A 38 -12.13 -35.52 11.03
N VAL A 39 -10.97 -35.75 11.65
CA VAL A 39 -10.66 -35.23 12.99
C VAL A 39 -10.30 -33.75 12.89
N ARG A 40 -10.95 -32.94 13.72
CA ARG A 40 -10.71 -31.49 13.83
C ARG A 40 -10.02 -31.13 15.14
N ALA A 41 -8.97 -30.33 15.07
CA ALA A 41 -8.21 -29.86 16.21
C ALA A 41 -8.06 -28.33 16.18
N LYS A 42 -8.30 -27.68 17.33
CA LYS A 42 -8.07 -26.24 17.49
C LYS A 42 -6.58 -25.96 17.71
N LEU A 43 -6.04 -25.01 16.95
CA LEU A 43 -4.64 -24.60 17.00
C LEU A 43 -4.44 -23.21 17.61
N ASP A 44 -5.34 -22.26 17.32
CA ASP A 44 -5.30 -20.87 17.78
C ASP A 44 -3.87 -20.26 17.77
N SER A 45 -3.18 -20.40 16.63
CA SER A 45 -1.75 -20.08 16.49
C SER A 45 -1.48 -19.02 15.42
N LEU A 46 -0.42 -18.21 15.60
CA LEU A 46 0.02 -17.23 14.62
C LEU A 46 0.80 -17.90 13.48
N GLY A 47 0.51 -17.49 12.26
CA GLY A 47 1.25 -17.85 11.05
C GLY A 47 2.61 -17.17 11.03
N ALA A 48 3.63 -17.97 10.71
CA ALA A 48 5.00 -17.50 10.53
C ALA A 48 5.42 -17.65 9.07
N GLY A 49 6.36 -16.80 8.65
CA GLY A 49 7.00 -16.90 7.34
C GLY A 49 7.88 -18.15 7.22
N PRO A 50 8.42 -18.44 6.03
CA PRO A 50 9.22 -19.64 5.76
C PRO A 50 10.43 -19.84 6.68
N MET A 51 10.99 -18.73 7.21
CA MET A 51 12.12 -18.75 8.15
C MET A 51 11.70 -18.56 9.62
N GLY A 52 10.41 -18.67 9.95
CA GLY A 52 9.91 -18.45 11.30
C GLY A 52 9.77 -16.98 11.71
N ALA A 53 9.91 -16.05 10.77
CA ALA A 53 9.62 -14.64 11.01
C ALA A 53 8.13 -14.42 11.30
N SER A 54 7.81 -13.41 12.10
CA SER A 54 6.42 -13.05 12.40
C SER A 54 5.70 -12.57 11.14
N GLY A 55 4.64 -13.25 10.75
CA GLY A 55 3.88 -12.92 9.54
C GLY A 55 4.51 -13.45 8.25
N THR A 56 3.71 -13.46 7.19
CA THR A 56 4.11 -13.87 5.84
C THR A 56 4.34 -12.65 4.97
N GLU A 57 5.44 -12.63 4.23
CA GLU A 57 5.68 -11.60 3.20
C GLU A 57 4.55 -11.65 2.16
N ALA A 58 3.98 -10.50 1.85
CA ALA A 58 2.85 -10.38 0.94
C ALA A 58 3.06 -9.23 -0.02
N TRP A 59 2.53 -9.38 -1.24
CA TRP A 59 2.51 -8.28 -2.19
C TRP A 59 1.46 -7.25 -1.79
N ILE A 60 1.90 -6.04 -1.43
CA ILE A 60 1.03 -4.97 -0.94
C ILE A 60 0.88 -3.89 -2.00
N ASN A 61 -0.33 -3.76 -2.55
CA ASN A 61 -0.68 -2.60 -3.36
C ASN A 61 -1.04 -1.42 -2.46
N ARG A 62 -0.17 -0.40 -2.42
CA ARG A 62 -0.35 0.80 -1.61
C ARG A 62 -1.34 1.81 -2.22
N HIS A 63 -1.85 1.55 -3.43
CA HIS A 63 -2.85 2.37 -4.11
C HIS A 63 -2.46 3.86 -4.19
N TYR A 64 -1.17 4.16 -4.41
CA TYR A 64 -0.64 5.52 -4.41
C TYR A 64 -1.34 6.42 -5.44
N MET A 65 -1.65 5.89 -6.63
CA MET A 65 -2.34 6.65 -7.67
C MET A 65 -3.77 6.99 -7.28
N GLN A 66 -4.49 6.08 -6.61
CA GLN A 66 -5.83 6.36 -6.10
C GLN A 66 -5.81 7.34 -4.92
N ARG A 67 -4.77 7.29 -4.07
CA ARG A 67 -4.63 8.17 -2.90
C ARG A 67 -4.16 9.59 -3.25
N PHE A 68 -3.24 9.72 -4.20
CA PHE A 68 -2.54 10.98 -4.49
C PHE A 68 -2.73 11.49 -5.92
N GLY A 69 -3.30 10.69 -6.82
CA GLY A 69 -3.45 11.06 -8.23
C GLY A 69 -4.31 12.30 -8.47
N GLY A 70 -5.37 12.49 -7.67
CA GLY A 70 -6.21 13.68 -7.76
C GLY A 70 -5.47 14.97 -7.38
N ALA A 71 -4.64 14.93 -6.33
CA ALA A 71 -3.83 16.07 -5.92
C ALA A 71 -2.75 16.40 -6.97
N VAL A 72 -2.08 15.37 -7.50
CA VAL A 72 -1.10 15.51 -8.59
C VAL A 72 -1.73 16.15 -9.82
N MET A 73 -2.92 15.69 -10.24
CA MET A 73 -3.64 16.27 -11.37
C MET A 73 -4.04 17.74 -11.11
N LEU A 74 -4.50 18.04 -9.90
CA LEU A 74 -4.85 19.41 -9.52
C LEU A 74 -3.63 20.34 -9.58
N SER A 75 -2.47 19.89 -9.09
CA SER A 75 -1.21 20.66 -9.18
C SER A 75 -0.84 20.96 -10.63
N PHE A 76 -0.95 19.98 -11.54
CA PHE A 76 -0.69 20.21 -12.96
C PHE A 76 -1.62 21.26 -13.59
N ILE A 77 -2.90 21.29 -13.19
CA ILE A 77 -3.85 22.30 -13.66
C ILE A 77 -3.47 23.69 -13.15
N GLN A 78 -3.09 23.81 -11.88
CA GLN A 78 -2.66 25.08 -11.28
C GLN A 78 -1.39 25.62 -11.95
N ASP A 79 -0.41 24.75 -12.20
CA ASP A 79 0.83 25.11 -12.89
C ASP A 79 0.57 25.57 -14.33
N ALA A 80 -0.33 24.88 -15.05
CA ALA A 80 -0.73 25.27 -16.40
C ALA A 80 -1.40 26.65 -16.45
N LEU A 81 -2.30 26.94 -15.49
CA LEU A 81 -2.96 28.24 -15.38
C LEU A 81 -1.97 29.37 -15.04
N GLN A 82 -1.04 29.13 -14.11
CA GLN A 82 0.04 30.09 -13.78
C GLN A 82 0.98 30.33 -14.97
N ALA A 83 1.32 29.29 -15.72
CA ALA A 83 2.14 29.44 -16.92
C ALA A 83 1.44 30.33 -17.95
N ALA A 84 0.14 30.10 -18.19
CA ALA A 84 -0.67 30.88 -19.12
C ALA A 84 -0.86 32.34 -18.68
N SER A 85 -1.04 32.60 -17.38
CA SER A 85 -1.12 33.97 -16.85
C SER A 85 0.22 34.70 -17.02
N ASN A 86 1.34 34.03 -16.75
CA ASN A 86 2.68 34.59 -16.92
C ASN A 86 3.01 34.93 -18.39
N THR A 87 2.60 34.09 -19.35
CA THR A 87 2.76 34.40 -20.78
C THR A 87 1.91 35.60 -21.21
N THR A 88 0.71 35.74 -20.64
CA THR A 88 -0.18 36.86 -20.94
C THR A 88 0.33 38.17 -20.31
N GLN A 89 0.85 38.13 -19.08
CA GLN A 89 1.48 39.30 -18.43
C GLN A 89 2.75 39.78 -19.15
N LYS A 90 3.57 38.88 -19.70
CA LYS A 90 4.73 39.27 -20.53
C LYS A 90 4.34 40.10 -21.76
N SER A 91 3.11 39.95 -22.27
CA SER A 91 2.61 40.77 -23.38
C SER A 91 2.13 42.17 -22.95
N SER A 92 1.87 42.41 -21.66
CA SER A 92 1.33 43.67 -21.14
C SER A 92 2.38 44.56 -20.46
N GLY A 93 3.65 44.14 -20.41
CA GLY A 93 4.74 44.82 -19.68
C GLY A 93 5.79 45.51 -20.54
N SER A 94 5.65 45.55 -21.87
CA SER A 94 6.56 46.28 -22.75
C SER A 94 6.10 47.74 -22.88
N GLY A 95 6.40 48.58 -21.88
CA GLY A 95 6.10 50.01 -21.97
C GLY A 95 6.51 50.88 -20.79
N GLY A 96 7.35 50.40 -19.87
CA GLY A 96 7.83 51.20 -18.73
C GLY A 96 9.27 51.65 -18.93
N TYR A 97 9.47 52.90 -19.35
CA TYR A 97 10.78 53.55 -19.35
C TYR A 97 11.28 53.68 -17.90
N THR A 98 12.31 52.92 -17.53
CA THR A 98 13.07 53.16 -16.31
C THR A 98 14.03 54.32 -16.57
N VAL A 99 13.62 55.54 -16.23
CA VAL A 99 14.50 56.72 -16.26
C VAL A 99 15.29 56.73 -14.95
N ASN A 100 16.57 56.36 -15.04
CA ASN A 100 17.53 56.52 -13.95
C ASN A 100 18.04 57.97 -14.01
N ASN A 101 17.65 58.79 -13.05
CA ASN A 101 18.27 60.10 -12.86
C ASN A 101 19.44 59.93 -11.88
N SER A 102 20.62 60.33 -12.36
CA SER A 102 21.91 60.37 -11.65
C SER A 102 21.81 60.78 -10.20
#